data_AF-A0A829LKD1-F1
#
_entry.id   AF-A0A829LKD1-F1
#
_cell.length_a   1.000
_cell.length_b   1.000
_cell.length_c   1.000
_cell.angle_alpha   90.00
_cell.angle_beta   90.00
_cell.angle_gamma   90.00
#
_symmetry.space_group_name_H-M   'P 1'
#
loop_
_entity.id
_entity.type
_entity.pdbx_description
1 polymer ?
#
loop_
_entity_poly.entity_id
_entity_poly.type
_entity_poly.pdbx_seq_one_letter_code
_entity_poly.pdbx_strand_id
1 'polypeptide(L)'
;MSRGILRKPSIKKSLAAKYKGAYTRKLKKSLIPGYGTKTAGWLHPKRKLYNKIYYRTSVDTRKVIADALTKKNERSTSSTSANVSQGKASSGFLDFCLIIFTAILLTIGNVILAIILICLIGWNVINGEKREDEQK
;
A
#
# COMPACT_ATOMS: atom_id res chain seq x y z
N MET A 1 17.52 40.77 22.82
CA MET A 1 17.36 39.37 23.29
C MET A 1 18.02 38.42 22.31
N SER A 2 19.20 37.89 22.65
CA SER A 2 19.91 36.89 21.82
C SER A 2 19.14 35.57 21.82
N ARG A 3 18.77 35.06 20.64
CA ARG A 3 18.23 33.70 20.50
C ARG A 3 19.42 32.77 20.22
N GLY A 4 19.74 31.88 21.14
CA GLY A 4 20.78 30.87 20.94
C GLY A 4 20.53 30.08 19.65
N ILE A 5 21.55 30.00 18.80
CA ILE A 5 21.54 29.34 17.47
C ILE A 5 21.14 27.85 17.57
N LEU A 6 21.37 27.22 18.72
CA LEU A 6 21.07 25.82 18.97
C LEU A 6 20.02 25.65 20.06
N ARG A 7 18.89 25.05 19.69
CA ARG A 7 17.86 24.60 20.62
C ARG A 7 18.04 23.11 20.91
N LYS A 8 17.71 22.69 22.13
CA LYS A 8 17.71 21.28 22.51
C LYS A 8 16.83 20.46 21.54
N PRO A 9 17.35 19.38 20.92
CA PRO A 9 16.54 18.54 20.06
C PRO A 9 15.44 17.88 20.89
N SER A 10 14.23 17.79 20.33
CA SER A 10 13.10 17.10 20.96
C SER A 10 12.55 16.04 20.02
N ILE A 11 12.59 14.78 20.46
CA ILE A 11 12.22 13.61 19.65
C ILE A 11 10.76 13.71 19.20
N LYS A 12 9.86 14.13 20.10
CA LYS A 12 8.43 14.33 19.80
C LYS A 12 8.22 15.33 18.65
N LYS A 13 8.93 16.46 18.66
CA LYS A 13 8.82 17.48 17.60
C LYS A 13 9.47 17.01 16.30
N SER A 14 10.59 16.29 16.38
CA SER A 14 11.26 15.72 15.20
C SER A 14 10.35 14.74 14.46
N LEU A 15 9.74 13.79 15.18
CA LEU A 15 8.81 12.83 14.60
C LEU A 15 7.52 13.50 14.09
N ALA A 16 6.97 14.45 14.84
CA ALA A 16 5.79 15.19 14.40
C ALA A 16 6.07 16.00 13.13
N ALA A 17 7.24 16.64 13.01
CA ALA A 17 7.62 17.37 11.81
C ALA A 17 7.68 16.44 10.57
N LYS A 18 8.18 15.22 10.75
CA LYS A 18 8.26 14.22 9.67
C LYS A 18 6.89 13.67 9.28
N TYR A 19 6.06 13.27 10.26
CA TYR A 19 4.88 12.45 9.97
C TYR A 19 3.54 13.18 10.08
N LYS A 20 3.41 14.23 10.93
CA LYS A 20 2.12 14.87 11.23
C LYS A 20 1.44 15.44 9.98
N GLY A 21 2.22 16.10 9.11
CA GLY A 21 1.71 16.67 7.85
C GLY A 21 1.20 15.60 6.89
N ALA A 22 1.94 14.49 6.75
CA ALA A 22 1.54 13.39 5.88
C ALA A 22 0.26 12.71 6.39
N TYR A 23 0.19 12.42 7.69
CA TYR A 23 -0.96 11.74 8.30
C TYR A 23 -2.23 12.59 8.20
N THR A 24 -2.15 13.87 8.56
CA THR A 24 -3.30 14.79 8.48
C THR A 24 -3.80 14.97 7.04
N ARG A 25 -2.90 15.02 6.04
CA ARG A 25 -3.30 15.06 4.62
C ARG A 25 -3.99 13.78 4.16
N LYS A 26 -3.55 12.60 4.61
CA LYS A 26 -4.20 11.31 4.30
C LYS A 26 -5.62 11.26 4.84
N LEU A 27 -5.82 11.64 6.10
CA LEU A 27 -7.15 11.71 6.71
C LEU A 27 -8.08 12.64 5.92
N LYS A 28 -7.61 13.86 5.58
CA LYS A 28 -8.41 14.80 4.80
C LYS A 28 -8.75 14.28 3.40
N LYS A 29 -7.82 13.58 2.74
CA LYS A 29 -8.09 12.93 1.45
C LYS A 29 -9.13 11.82 1.54
N SER A 30 -9.17 11.07 2.64
CA SER A 30 -10.15 10.00 2.82
C SER A 30 -11.55 10.52 3.15
N LEU A 31 -11.63 11.62 3.91
CA LEU A 31 -12.90 12.15 4.40
C LEU A 31 -13.54 13.16 3.43
N ILE A 32 -12.73 13.97 2.74
CA ILE A 32 -13.23 15.05 1.88
C ILE A 32 -13.01 14.68 0.42
N PRO A 33 -14.07 14.36 -0.35
CA PRO A 33 -13.94 14.11 -1.77
C PRO A 33 -13.38 15.36 -2.47
N GLY A 34 -12.43 15.14 -3.39
CA GLY A 34 -11.78 16.23 -4.13
C GLY A 34 -10.61 16.93 -3.41
N TYR A 35 -10.35 16.68 -2.12
CA TYR A 35 -9.23 17.34 -1.41
C TYR A 35 -7.85 16.95 -1.98
N GLY A 36 -7.04 17.95 -2.35
CA GLY A 36 -5.67 17.73 -2.85
C GLY A 36 -5.58 17.00 -4.19
N THR A 37 -6.66 17.00 -4.98
CA THR A 37 -6.70 16.48 -6.35
C THR A 37 -6.35 17.57 -7.36
N LYS A 38 -5.76 17.22 -8.50
CA LYS A 38 -5.48 18.19 -9.59
C LYS A 38 -6.77 18.76 -10.20
N THR A 39 -7.87 18.01 -10.07
CA THR A 39 -9.20 18.34 -10.59
C THR A 39 -9.96 19.32 -9.69
N ALA A 40 -9.61 19.46 -8.41
CA ALA A 40 -10.26 20.41 -7.50
C ALA A 40 -10.31 21.85 -8.01
N GLY A 41 -9.33 22.26 -8.84
CA GLY A 41 -9.33 23.59 -9.46
C GLY A 41 -10.49 23.84 -10.43
N TRP A 42 -11.15 22.80 -10.94
CA TRP A 42 -12.33 22.93 -11.80
C TRP A 42 -13.57 23.40 -11.03
N LEU A 43 -13.57 23.33 -9.70
CA LEU A 43 -14.60 23.95 -8.86
C LEU A 43 -14.62 25.48 -9.05
N HIS A 44 -13.51 26.08 -9.47
CA HIS A 44 -13.39 27.50 -9.81
C HIS A 44 -12.87 27.68 -11.24
N PRO A 45 -13.72 27.46 -12.26
CA PRO A 45 -13.30 27.33 -13.66
C PRO A 45 -12.65 28.60 -14.20
N LYS A 46 -13.17 29.79 -13.85
CA LYS A 46 -12.59 31.09 -14.24
C LYS A 46 -11.13 31.23 -13.83
N ARG A 47 -10.81 30.89 -12.58
CA ARG A 47 -9.44 30.97 -12.04
C ARG A 47 -8.54 29.91 -12.65
N LYS A 48 -9.06 28.69 -12.88
CA LYS A 48 -8.29 27.61 -13.49
C LYS A 48 -7.91 27.92 -14.94
N LEU A 49 -8.84 28.45 -15.73
CA LEU A 49 -8.61 28.84 -17.11
C LEU A 49 -7.56 29.97 -17.19
N TYR A 50 -7.74 31.03 -16.40
CA TYR A 50 -6.77 32.12 -16.32
C TYR A 50 -5.36 31.61 -15.96
N ASN A 51 -5.23 30.82 -14.89
CA ASN A 51 -3.93 30.26 -14.50
C ASN A 51 -3.32 29.39 -15.60
N LYS A 52 -4.14 28.62 -16.34
CA LYS A 52 -3.66 27.77 -17.44
C LYS A 52 -3.10 28.62 -18.59
N ILE A 53 -3.78 29.71 -18.95
CA ILE A 53 -3.32 30.65 -19.98
C ILE A 53 -2.06 31.34 -19.49
N TYR A 54 -2.06 31.93 -18.29
CA TYR A 54 -0.91 32.59 -17.68
C TYR A 54 0.35 31.72 -17.71
N TYR A 55 0.30 30.48 -17.21
CA TYR A 55 1.46 29.58 -17.23
C TYR A 55 1.89 29.11 -18.63
N ARG A 56 1.01 29.24 -19.64
CA ARG A 56 1.34 28.92 -21.04
C ARG A 56 1.95 30.11 -21.77
N THR A 57 1.50 31.32 -21.48
CA THR A 57 1.87 32.54 -22.20
C THR A 57 2.93 33.38 -21.50
N SER A 58 3.21 33.12 -20.22
CA SER A 58 4.25 33.81 -19.47
C SER A 58 5.52 32.97 -19.36
N VAL A 59 6.66 33.60 -19.63
CA VAL A 59 7.98 33.00 -19.45
C VAL A 59 8.49 33.36 -18.07
N ASP A 60 8.50 32.39 -17.16
CA ASP A 60 9.15 32.56 -15.86
C ASP A 60 10.64 32.22 -16.00
N THR A 61 11.50 33.22 -15.88
CA THR A 61 12.96 33.05 -15.96
C THR A 61 13.48 32.12 -14.86
N ARG A 62 12.81 32.05 -13.71
CA ARG A 62 13.15 31.10 -12.64
C ARG A 62 12.85 29.66 -13.04
N LYS A 63 11.81 29.43 -13.84
CA LYS A 63 11.49 28.09 -14.35
C LYS A 63 12.57 27.62 -15.32
N VAL A 64 13.06 28.50 -16.20
CA VAL A 64 14.19 28.16 -17.10
C VAL A 64 15.44 27.81 -16.30
N ILE A 65 15.75 28.59 -15.25
CA ILE A 65 16.88 28.31 -14.37
C ILE A 65 16.66 27.01 -13.58
N ALA A 66 15.49 26.77 -13.02
CA ALA A 66 15.16 25.56 -12.29
C ALA A 66 15.19 24.31 -13.18
N ASP A 67 14.69 24.40 -14.41
CA ASP A 67 14.75 23.34 -15.42
C ASP A 67 16.21 23.08 -15.84
N ALA A 68 17.04 24.11 -15.96
CA ALA A 68 18.47 23.95 -16.21
C ALA A 68 19.21 23.30 -15.03
N LEU A 69 18.87 23.67 -13.79
CA LEU A 69 19.45 23.09 -12.56
C LEU A 69 19.04 21.63 -12.37
N THR A 70 17.79 21.29 -12.64
CA THR A 70 17.30 19.89 -12.59
C THR A 70 17.90 19.04 -13.70
N LYS A 71 17.97 19.56 -14.93
CA LYS A 71 18.62 18.89 -16.07
C LYS A 71 20.13 18.70 -15.87
N LYS A 72 20.81 19.59 -15.14
CA LYS A 72 22.22 19.43 -14.76
C LYS A 72 22.43 18.26 -13.79
N ASN A 73 21.50 18.05 -12.86
CA ASN A 73 21.57 16.95 -11.89
C ASN A 73 21.40 15.57 -12.56
N GLU A 74 20.54 15.47 -13.58
CA GLU A 74 20.37 14.24 -14.38
C GLU A 74 21.59 13.93 -15.26
N ARG A 75 22.35 14.94 -15.72
CA ARG A 75 23.54 14.74 -16.55
C ARG A 75 24.78 14.28 -15.78
N SER A 76 24.83 14.52 -14.46
CA SER A 76 25.92 14.13 -13.57
C SER A 76 25.67 12.81 -12.82
N THR A 77 24.56 12.13 -13.10
CA THR A 77 24.18 10.84 -12.51
C THR A 77 23.97 9.78 -13.59
N SER A 78 24.94 9.62 -14.49
CA SER A 78 25.21 8.32 -15.12
C SER A 78 25.92 7.41 -14.11
N SER A 79 25.26 7.14 -12.99
CA SER A 79 25.55 6.06 -12.06
C SER A 79 24.28 5.84 -11.23
N THR A 80 23.56 4.79 -11.62
CA THR A 80 22.58 4.04 -10.83
C THR A 80 21.78 4.85 -9.80
N SER A 81 20.60 5.31 -10.22
CA SER A 81 19.50 5.52 -9.29
C SER A 81 18.26 4.92 -9.92
N ALA A 82 18.18 3.59 -9.81
CA ALA A 82 16.95 2.86 -9.99
C ALA A 82 15.91 3.49 -9.04
N ASN A 83 15.02 4.29 -9.61
CA ASN A 83 13.77 4.63 -8.97
C ASN A 83 13.13 3.30 -8.57
N VAL A 84 12.99 3.05 -7.26
CA VAL A 84 11.98 2.13 -6.76
C VAL A 84 10.64 2.74 -7.12
N SER A 85 10.24 2.49 -8.37
CA SER A 85 8.84 2.41 -8.70
C SER A 85 8.27 1.36 -7.76
N GLN A 86 7.35 1.77 -6.89
CA GLN A 86 6.42 0.84 -6.28
C GLN A 86 5.60 0.27 -7.45
N GLY A 87 6.18 -0.71 -8.14
CA GLY A 87 5.44 -1.64 -8.95
C GLY A 87 4.49 -2.32 -8.01
N LYS A 88 3.21 -1.92 -8.06
CA LYS A 88 2.15 -2.85 -7.73
C LYS A 88 2.42 -4.05 -8.64
N ALA A 89 2.93 -5.12 -8.05
CA ALA A 89 3.08 -6.39 -8.72
C ALA A 89 1.76 -6.67 -9.44
N SER A 90 1.85 -7.10 -10.69
CA SER A 90 0.69 -7.52 -11.48
C SER A 90 -0.08 -8.55 -10.67
N SER A 91 -1.20 -8.09 -10.10
CA SER A 91 -2.01 -8.87 -9.16
C SER A 91 -2.45 -10.20 -9.77
N GLY A 92 -2.57 -10.28 -11.10
CA GLY A 92 -2.96 -11.50 -11.81
C GLY A 92 -2.15 -12.75 -11.45
N PHE A 93 -0.80 -12.72 -11.42
CA PHE A 93 -0.04 -13.95 -11.16
C PHE A 93 -0.10 -14.37 -9.69
N LEU A 94 0.01 -13.41 -8.77
CA LEU A 94 -0.10 -13.66 -7.33
C LEU A 94 -1.51 -14.13 -6.97
N ASP A 95 -2.54 -13.55 -7.57
CA ASP A 95 -3.94 -13.95 -7.38
C ASP A 95 -4.16 -15.38 -7.91
N PHE A 96 -3.62 -15.74 -9.07
CA PHE A 96 -3.66 -17.13 -9.57
C PHE A 96 -2.92 -18.12 -8.66
N CYS A 97 -1.74 -17.76 -8.15
CA CYS A 97 -1.01 -18.59 -7.19
C CYS A 97 -1.79 -18.80 -5.88
N LEU A 98 -2.43 -17.74 -5.37
CA LEU A 98 -3.28 -17.84 -4.18
C LEU A 98 -4.51 -18.73 -4.43
N ILE A 99 -5.18 -18.58 -5.58
CA ILE A 99 -6.32 -19.42 -5.97
C ILE A 99 -5.90 -20.90 -6.03
N ILE A 100 -4.78 -21.22 -6.69
CA ILE A 100 -4.26 -22.59 -6.77
C ILE A 100 -3.92 -23.14 -5.39
N PHE A 101 -3.23 -22.36 -4.55
CA PHE A 101 -2.87 -22.76 -3.20
C PHE A 101 -4.11 -23.02 -2.33
N THR A 102 -5.14 -22.16 -2.41
CA THR A 102 -6.40 -22.37 -1.69
C THR A 102 -7.16 -23.62 -2.16
N ALA A 103 -7.17 -23.90 -3.46
CA ALA A 103 -7.79 -25.10 -4.01
C ALA A 103 -7.09 -26.37 -3.51
N ILE A 104 -5.76 -26.38 -3.48
CA ILE A 104 -4.95 -27.49 -2.96
C ILE A 104 -5.26 -27.72 -1.47
N LEU A 105 -5.27 -26.67 -0.65
CA LEU A 105 -5.59 -26.79 0.78
C LEU A 105 -7.00 -27.36 1.02
N LEU A 106 -7.99 -26.92 0.25
CA LEU A 106 -9.36 -27.41 0.35
C LEU A 106 -9.47 -28.89 -0.02
N THR A 107 -8.76 -29.33 -1.06
CA THR A 107 -8.74 -30.75 -1.45
C THR A 107 -8.07 -31.65 -0.42
N ILE A 108 -6.93 -31.23 0.13
CA ILE A 108 -6.19 -32.01 1.14
C ILE A 108 -7.02 -32.12 2.43
N GLY A 109 -7.66 -31.03 2.85
CA GLY A 109 -8.53 -31.02 4.04
C GLY A 109 -9.67 -32.03 3.94
N ASN A 110 -10.34 -32.10 2.79
CA ASN A 110 -11.44 -33.05 2.57
C ASN A 110 -10.96 -34.52 2.57
N VAL A 111 -9.78 -34.80 2.02
CA VAL A 111 -9.18 -36.15 2.04
C VAL A 111 -8.82 -36.58 3.46
N ILE A 112 -8.22 -35.67 4.25
CA ILE A 112 -7.88 -35.95 5.66
C ILE A 112 -9.15 -36.21 6.48
N LEU A 113 -10.20 -35.40 6.28
CA LEU A 113 -11.47 -35.57 6.98
C LEU A 113 -12.16 -36.90 6.63
N ALA A 114 -12.08 -37.34 5.37
CA ALA A 114 -12.58 -38.65 4.96
C ALA A 114 -11.83 -39.82 5.61
N ILE A 115 -10.49 -39.73 5.71
CA ILE A 115 -9.67 -40.75 6.39
C ILE A 115 -10.03 -40.83 7.87
N ILE A 116 -10.18 -39.69 8.55
CA ILE A 116 -10.58 -39.66 9.97
C ILE A 116 -11.95 -40.30 10.17
N LEU A 117 -12.93 -40.02 9.30
CA LEU A 117 -14.25 -40.65 9.36
C LEU A 117 -14.18 -42.18 9.20
N ILE A 118 -13.40 -42.67 8.24
CA ILE A 118 -13.21 -44.12 8.04
C ILE A 118 -12.57 -44.77 9.27
N CYS A 119 -11.55 -44.13 9.86
CA CYS A 119 -10.92 -44.60 11.09
C CYS A 119 -11.89 -44.61 12.28
N LEU A 120 -12.74 -43.58 12.42
CA LEU A 120 -13.75 -43.51 13.49
C LEU A 120 -14.84 -44.57 13.32
N ILE A 121 -15.29 -44.82 12.09
CA ILE A 121 -16.26 -45.89 11.80
C ILE A 121 -15.66 -47.25 12.16
N GLY A 122 -14.42 -47.53 11.71
CA GLY A 122 -13.72 -48.78 12.03
C GLY A 122 -13.52 -48.95 13.54
N TRP A 123 -13.13 -47.89 14.25
CA TRP A 123 -12.99 -47.91 15.71
C TRP A 123 -14.31 -48.19 16.43
N ASN A 124 -15.43 -47.62 15.95
CA ASN A 124 -16.75 -47.84 16.54
C ASN A 124 -17.27 -49.27 16.28
N VAL A 125 -16.99 -49.84 15.10
CA VAL A 125 -17.34 -51.25 14.79
C VAL A 125 -16.59 -52.21 15.70
N ILE A 126 -15.27 -52.05 15.84
CA ILE A 126 -14.44 -52.91 16.71
C ILE A 126 -14.87 -52.82 18.19
N ASN A 127 -15.19 -51.62 18.66
CA ASN A 127 -15.69 -51.44 20.04
C ASN A 127 -17.17 -51.81 20.21
N GLY A 128 -17.93 -51.96 19.12
CA GLY A 128 -19.27 -52.52 19.13
C GLY A 128 -19.24 -54.03 19.37
N GLU A 129 -18.38 -54.73 18.64
CA GLU A 129 -18.22 -56.19 18.71
C GLU A 129 -17.79 -56.66 20.12
N LYS A 130 -16.82 -55.97 20.74
CA LYS A 130 -16.39 -56.26 22.12
C LYS A 130 -17.50 -56.15 23.17
N ARG A 131 -18.58 -55.40 22.91
CA ARG A 131 -19.71 -55.25 23.85
C ARG A 131 -20.73 -56.38 23.72
N GLU A 132 -20.77 -57.08 22.61
CA GLU A 132 -21.63 -58.27 22.42
C GLU A 132 -20.98 -59.52 23.03
N ASP A 133 -19.65 -59.62 22.99
CA ASP A 133 -18.89 -60.71 23.61
C ASP A 133 -18.94 -60.68 25.16
N GLU A 134 -19.10 -59.51 25.77
CA GLU A 134 -19.22 -59.35 27.23
C GLU A 134 -20.64 -59.56 27.77
N GLN A 135 -21.66 -59.59 26.89
CA GLN A 135 -23.08 -59.76 27.26
C GLN A 135 -23.57 -61.21 27.08
N LYS A 136 -22.71 -62.14 26.65
CA LYS A 136 -23.04 -63.55 26.37
C LYS A 136 -22.25 -64.49 27.26
#